data_AF-C2KKL0-F1
#
_entry.id   AF-C2KKL0-F1
#
_cell.length_a   1.000
_cell.length_b   1.000
_cell.length_c   1.000
_cell.angle_alpha   90.00
_cell.angle_beta   90.00
_cell.angle_gamma   90.00
#
_symmetry.space_group_name_H-M   'P 1'
#
loop_
_entity.id
_entity.type
_entity.pdbx_description
1 polymer ?
#
loop_
_entity_poly.entity_id
_entity_poly.type
_entity_poly.pdbx_seq_one_letter_code
_entity_poly.pdbx_strand_id
1 'polypeptide(L)'
;MLLTPNILSLMQRLNPEQSIFITKIIKFYFDFHWQQEHVLGAVINDPLVIIHALYPEYTRGISKYGTVVTEGVALGQSIVDIADFWKKEANAVILTEVDSLHVMEEIIARLLGISSATILTELTNIATDLEVLS
;
A
#
# COMPACT_ATOMS: atom_id res chain seq x y z
N MET A 1 -2.69 0.66 -0.24
CA MET A 1 -3.02 -0.62 0.41
C MET A 1 -3.17 -0.44 1.92
N LEU A 2 -4.11 -1.15 2.55
CA LEU A 2 -4.42 -1.06 3.97
C LEU A 2 -4.12 -2.38 4.69
N LEU A 3 -3.27 -2.37 5.69
CA LEU A 3 -3.05 -3.50 6.59
C LEU A 3 -4.07 -3.41 7.74
N THR A 4 -5.08 -4.29 7.72
CA THR A 4 -6.17 -4.29 8.70
C THR A 4 -5.82 -5.09 9.96
N PRO A 5 -6.54 -4.90 11.08
CA PRO A 5 -6.39 -5.75 12.26
C PRO A 5 -6.62 -7.25 11.99
N ASN A 6 -7.49 -7.61 11.02
CA ASN A 6 -7.71 -9.00 10.65
C ASN A 6 -6.49 -9.58 9.92
N ILE A 7 -5.87 -8.79 9.02
CA ILE A 7 -4.61 -9.19 8.38
C ILE A 7 -3.51 -9.40 9.42
N LEU A 8 -3.36 -8.48 10.39
CA LEU A 8 -2.39 -8.67 11.47
C LEU A 8 -2.70 -9.92 12.30
N SER A 9 -3.96 -10.17 12.60
CA SER A 9 -4.41 -11.37 13.33
C SER A 9 -4.13 -12.65 12.53
N LEU A 10 -4.28 -12.63 11.20
CA LEU A 10 -3.90 -13.71 10.32
C LEU A 10 -2.39 -13.97 10.39
N MET A 11 -1.57 -12.92 10.26
CA MET A 11 -0.10 -13.04 10.34
C MET A 11 0.33 -13.71 11.65
N GLN A 12 -0.28 -13.33 12.78
CA GLN A 12 -0.03 -13.92 14.09
C GLN A 12 -0.37 -15.42 14.16
N ARG A 13 -1.37 -15.88 13.40
CA ARG A 13 -1.72 -17.32 13.31
C ARG A 13 -0.76 -18.09 12.41
N LEU A 14 -0.33 -17.48 11.31
CA LEU A 14 0.55 -18.12 10.33
C LEU A 14 2.00 -18.23 10.82
N ASN A 15 2.51 -17.19 11.48
CA ASN A 15 3.84 -17.20 12.08
C ASN A 15 3.85 -16.32 13.36
N PRO A 16 3.54 -16.91 14.53
CA PRO A 16 3.47 -16.18 15.79
C PRO A 16 4.78 -15.49 16.17
N GLU A 17 5.91 -16.17 15.96
CA GLU A 17 7.24 -15.69 16.37
C GLU A 17 7.62 -14.41 15.61
N GLN A 18 7.58 -14.46 14.27
CA GLN A 18 7.88 -13.29 13.44
C GLN A 18 6.88 -12.14 13.67
N SER A 19 5.61 -12.48 13.90
CA SER A 19 4.56 -11.50 14.08
C SER A 19 4.67 -10.69 15.37
N ILE A 20 5.45 -11.13 16.37
CA ILE A 20 5.69 -10.35 17.59
C ILE A 20 6.34 -9.00 17.26
N PHE A 21 7.35 -9.01 16.38
CA PHE A 21 8.03 -7.78 15.99
C PHE A 21 7.12 -6.87 15.17
N ILE A 22 6.42 -7.44 14.19
CA ILE A 22 5.47 -6.74 13.32
C ILE A 22 4.36 -6.07 14.12
N THR A 23 3.78 -6.79 15.10
CA THR A 23 2.73 -6.28 15.98
C THR A 23 3.21 -5.06 16.78
N LYS A 24 4.46 -5.07 17.25
CA LYS A 24 5.02 -3.94 18.01
C LYS A 24 5.18 -2.68 17.17
N ILE A 25 5.65 -2.81 15.92
CA ILE A 25 5.84 -1.67 15.03
C ILE A 25 4.51 -1.13 14.49
N ILE A 26 3.56 -2.01 14.17
CA ILE A 26 2.32 -1.62 13.49
C ILE A 26 1.30 -0.98 14.42
N LYS A 27 1.34 -1.30 15.72
CA LYS A 27 0.40 -0.76 16.71
C LYS A 27 0.38 0.76 16.73
N PHE A 28 1.56 1.39 16.65
CA PHE A 28 1.66 2.85 16.57
C PHE A 28 0.91 3.42 15.36
N TYR A 29 1.06 2.78 14.19
CA TYR A 29 0.38 3.21 12.96
C TYR A 29 -1.14 3.04 13.06
N PHE A 30 -1.63 1.93 13.63
CA PHE A 30 -3.07 1.74 13.84
C PHE A 30 -3.67 2.84 14.72
N ASP A 31 -3.02 3.13 15.84
CA ASP A 31 -3.48 4.16 16.77
C ASP A 31 -3.44 5.55 16.10
N PHE A 32 -2.39 5.85 15.32
CA PHE A 32 -2.26 7.10 14.58
C PHE A 32 -3.35 7.28 13.52
N HIS A 33 -3.54 6.32 12.62
CA HIS A 33 -4.54 6.41 11.55
C HIS A 33 -5.96 6.46 12.11
N TRP A 34 -6.24 5.77 13.22
CA TRP A 34 -7.53 5.92 13.89
C TRP A 34 -7.74 7.35 14.42
N GLN A 35 -6.76 7.91 15.12
CA GLN A 35 -6.89 9.24 15.72
C GLN A 35 -6.96 10.38 14.70
N GLN A 36 -6.22 10.26 13.60
CA GLN A 36 -6.09 11.35 12.61
C GLN A 36 -7.09 11.20 11.45
N GLU A 37 -7.27 9.97 10.95
CA GLU A 37 -7.95 9.70 9.68
C GLU A 37 -9.23 8.86 9.88
N HIS A 38 -9.49 8.37 11.09
CA HIS A 38 -10.58 7.43 11.42
C HIS A 38 -10.56 6.17 10.53
N VAL A 39 -9.36 5.74 10.13
CA VAL A 39 -9.13 4.50 9.37
C VAL A 39 -8.73 3.38 10.32
N LEU A 40 -9.40 2.23 10.23
CA LEU A 40 -9.11 1.06 11.06
C LEU A 40 -8.04 0.17 10.40
N GLY A 41 -6.78 0.56 10.55
CA GLY A 41 -5.63 -0.18 10.03
C GLY A 41 -4.42 0.73 9.85
N ALA A 42 -3.42 0.25 9.11
CA ALA A 42 -2.26 1.04 8.73
C ALA A 42 -2.18 1.16 7.21
N VAL A 43 -2.04 2.38 6.71
CA VAL A 43 -1.73 2.60 5.29
C VAL A 43 -0.26 2.25 5.07
N ILE A 44 -0.01 1.28 4.20
CA ILE A 44 1.34 0.81 3.88
C ILE A 44 1.76 1.34 2.52
N ASN A 45 2.71 2.28 2.50
CA ASN A 45 3.14 2.96 1.27
C ASN A 45 4.55 2.56 0.85
N ASP A 46 5.54 2.67 1.72
CA ASP A 46 6.95 2.48 1.32
C ASP A 46 7.25 1.09 0.71
N PRO A 47 6.70 -0.02 1.25
CA PRO A 47 6.87 -1.33 0.62
C PRO A 47 6.32 -1.43 -0.81
N LEU A 48 5.29 -0.64 -1.16
CA LEU A 48 4.73 -0.63 -2.52
C LEU A 48 5.77 -0.23 -3.57
N VAL A 49 6.73 0.63 -3.23
CA VAL A 49 7.80 1.03 -4.16
C VAL A 49 8.66 -0.17 -4.53
N ILE A 50 8.99 -1.03 -3.55
CA ILE A 50 9.77 -2.24 -3.77
C ILE A 50 8.97 -3.25 -4.58
N ILE A 51 7.68 -3.43 -4.25
CA ILE A 51 6.82 -4.35 -4.99
C ILE A 51 6.61 -3.89 -6.42
N HIS A 52 6.37 -2.60 -6.67
CA HIS A 52 6.27 -2.03 -8.02
C HIS A 52 7.54 -2.28 -8.84
N ALA A 53 8.72 -2.15 -8.22
CA ALA A 53 9.98 -2.38 -8.90
C ALA A 53 10.21 -3.87 -9.28
N LEU A 54 9.69 -4.80 -8.48
CA LEU A 54 9.83 -6.24 -8.70
C LEU A 54 8.71 -6.83 -9.58
N TYR A 55 7.50 -6.31 -9.42
CA TYR A 55 6.26 -6.79 -10.03
C TYR A 55 5.44 -5.60 -10.56
N PRO A 56 5.91 -4.93 -11.62
CA PRO A 56 5.23 -3.76 -12.16
C PRO A 56 3.79 -4.05 -12.61
N GLU A 57 3.46 -5.31 -12.92
CA GLU A 57 2.12 -5.77 -13.30
C GLU A 57 1.03 -5.55 -12.23
N TYR A 58 1.41 -5.45 -10.95
CA TYR A 58 0.47 -5.19 -9.85
C TYR A 58 0.08 -3.73 -9.69
N THR A 59 0.56 -2.87 -10.58
CA THR A 59 0.26 -1.43 -10.53
C THR A 59 -0.05 -0.93 -11.93
N ARG A 60 -0.88 0.10 -12.02
CA ARG A 60 -1.10 0.82 -13.27
C ARG A 60 -1.00 2.31 -13.03
N GLY A 61 -0.62 3.02 -14.07
CA GLY A 61 -0.42 4.45 -13.99
C GLY A 61 -0.44 5.11 -15.35
N ILE A 62 -0.29 6.43 -15.29
CA ILE A 62 -0.27 7.29 -16.47
C ILE A 62 1.05 8.03 -16.54
N SER A 63 1.64 8.06 -17.74
CA SER A 63 2.82 8.90 -17.99
C SER A 63 2.35 10.33 -18.25
N LYS A 64 2.70 11.26 -17.36
CA LYS A 64 2.25 12.65 -17.40
C LYS A 64 3.35 13.59 -16.93
N TYR A 65 3.20 14.86 -17.29
CA TYR A 65 4.00 15.92 -16.69
C TYR A 65 3.47 16.23 -15.28
N GLY A 66 4.37 16.21 -14.31
CA GLY A 66 4.13 16.66 -12.95
C GLY A 66 5.11 17.75 -12.52
N THR A 67 4.69 18.58 -11.57
CA THR A 67 5.53 19.60 -10.92
C THR A 67 5.21 19.66 -9.42
N VAL A 68 6.10 20.27 -8.63
CA VAL A 68 5.88 20.51 -7.20
C VAL A 68 5.71 22.01 -6.98
N VAL A 69 4.73 22.39 -6.17
CA VAL A 69 4.52 23.78 -5.76
C VAL A 69 5.61 24.16 -4.76
N THR A 70 6.34 25.24 -5.04
CA THR A 70 7.49 25.68 -4.23
C THR A 70 7.21 26.88 -3.33
N GLU A 71 6.01 27.46 -3.38
CA GLU A 71 5.64 28.67 -2.65
C GLU A 71 4.13 28.71 -2.33
N GLY A 72 3.73 29.56 -1.37
CA GLY A 72 2.34 29.82 -1.04
C GLY A 72 1.65 28.71 -0.21
N VAL A 73 0.32 28.76 -0.13
CA VAL A 73 -0.47 27.87 0.74
C VAL A 73 -0.42 26.39 0.34
N ALA A 74 -0.09 26.11 -0.92
CA ALA A 74 0.01 24.75 -1.47
C ALA A 74 1.47 24.24 -1.54
N LEU A 75 2.39 24.90 -0.84
CA LEU A 75 3.81 24.51 -0.77
C LEU A 75 3.96 22.99 -0.53
N GLY A 76 4.76 22.33 -1.37
CA GLY A 76 5.03 20.89 -1.30
C GLY A 76 4.01 20.00 -2.02
N GLN A 77 2.91 20.54 -2.53
CA GLN A 77 1.94 19.76 -3.29
C GLN A 77 2.49 19.39 -4.67
N SER A 78 2.40 18.10 -5.01
CA SER A 78 2.61 17.61 -6.38
C SER A 78 1.35 17.88 -7.23
N ILE A 79 1.52 18.55 -8.38
CA ILE A 79 0.47 18.80 -9.38
C ILE A 79 0.78 17.99 -10.63
N VAL A 80 -0.20 17.23 -11.11
CA VAL A 80 -0.12 16.42 -12.34
C VAL A 80 -1.03 17.02 -13.40
N ASP A 81 -0.50 17.29 -14.59
CA ASP A 81 -1.28 17.78 -15.74
C ASP A 81 -1.99 16.62 -16.46
N ILE A 82 -3.02 16.07 -15.83
CA ILE A 82 -3.77 14.92 -16.35
C ILE A 82 -4.39 15.24 -17.72
N ALA A 83 -4.90 16.46 -17.90
CA ALA A 83 -5.55 16.92 -19.13
C ALA A 83 -4.56 17.31 -20.25
N ASP A 84 -3.25 17.32 -19.98
CA ASP A 84 -2.21 17.71 -20.92
C ASP A 84 -2.44 19.15 -21.47
N PHE A 85 -2.78 20.11 -20.60
CA PHE A 85 -2.98 21.50 -20.99
C PHE A 85 -1.67 22.28 -21.15
N TRP A 86 -0.63 21.92 -20.41
CA TRP A 86 0.67 22.60 -20.47
C TRP A 86 1.55 22.12 -21.62
N LYS A 87 1.18 21.01 -22.28
CA LYS A 87 1.88 20.46 -23.45
C LYS A 87 3.37 20.24 -23.24
N LYS A 88 3.74 19.89 -22.00
CA LYS A 88 5.10 19.51 -21.63
C LYS A 88 5.26 18.01 -21.76
N GLU A 89 6.47 17.57 -22.10
CA GLU A 89 6.80 16.14 -22.13
C GLU A 89 6.58 15.51 -20.74
N ALA A 90 6.09 14.27 -20.73
CA ALA A 90 5.91 13.54 -19.49
C ALA A 90 7.27 13.33 -18.79
N ASN A 91 7.32 13.58 -17.49
CA ASN A 91 8.52 13.46 -16.67
C ASN A 91 8.39 12.43 -15.54
N ALA A 92 7.20 11.84 -15.37
CA ALA A 92 6.92 10.83 -14.36
C ALA A 92 5.84 9.85 -14.82
N VAL A 93 5.83 8.67 -14.20
CA VAL A 93 4.69 7.76 -14.21
C VAL A 93 3.96 7.91 -12.89
N ILE A 94 2.69 8.30 -12.94
CA ILE A 94 1.84 8.47 -11.77
C ILE A 94 1.01 7.20 -11.61
N LEU A 95 1.28 6.42 -10.56
CA LEU A 95 0.49 5.22 -10.26
C LEU A 95 -0.91 5.65 -9.80
N THR A 96 -1.93 5.09 -10.44
CA THR A 96 -3.35 5.40 -10.20
C THR A 96 -4.15 4.20 -9.73
N GLU A 97 -3.65 2.99 -9.98
CA GLU A 97 -4.28 1.73 -9.56
C GLU A 97 -3.22 0.80 -8.97
N VAL A 98 -3.63 0.01 -7.98
CA VAL A 98 -2.82 -1.01 -7.33
C VAL A 98 -3.66 -2.27 -7.13
N ASP A 99 -3.09 -3.43 -7.44
CA ASP A 99 -3.64 -4.72 -7.03
C ASP A 99 -3.28 -4.94 -5.55
N SER A 100 -4.07 -4.34 -4.66
CA SER A 100 -3.82 -4.33 -3.22
C SER A 100 -3.69 -5.75 -2.63
N LEU A 101 -4.40 -6.75 -3.19
CA LEU A 101 -4.35 -8.14 -2.74
C LEU A 101 -2.98 -8.76 -2.99
N HIS A 102 -2.52 -8.76 -4.25
CA HIS A 102 -1.24 -9.37 -4.62
C HIS A 102 -0.05 -8.61 -4.05
N VAL A 103 -0.15 -7.27 -3.94
CA VAL A 103 0.89 -6.49 -3.27
C VAL A 103 0.98 -6.87 -1.78
N MET A 104 -0.16 -6.97 -1.08
CA MET A 104 -0.18 -7.34 0.34
C MET A 104 0.32 -8.78 0.55
N GLU A 105 -0.06 -9.71 -0.33
CA GLU A 105 0.45 -11.07 -0.36
C GLU A 105 1.98 -11.06 -0.39
N GLU A 106 2.58 -10.39 -1.37
CA GLU A 106 4.02 -10.41 -1.57
C GLU A 106 4.79 -9.79 -0.40
N ILE A 107 4.21 -8.78 0.26
CA ILE A 107 4.77 -8.18 1.47
C ILE A 107 4.72 -9.16 2.65
N ILE A 108 3.56 -9.76 2.92
CA ILE A 108 3.38 -10.67 4.06
C ILE A 108 4.20 -11.95 3.87
N ALA A 109 4.24 -12.50 2.65
CA ALA A 109 5.05 -13.66 2.29
C ALA A 109 6.53 -13.47 2.67
N ARG A 110 7.10 -12.31 2.30
CA ARG A 110 8.48 -11.94 2.63
C ARG A 110 8.70 -11.69 4.11
N LEU A 111 7.76 -11.00 4.78
CA LEU A 111 7.87 -10.71 6.21
C LEU A 111 7.81 -11.97 7.08
N LEU A 112 6.97 -12.94 6.70
CA LEU A 112 6.77 -14.16 7.48
C LEU A 112 7.65 -15.34 7.03
N GLY A 113 8.33 -15.22 5.88
CA GLY A 113 9.10 -16.31 5.27
C GLY A 113 8.20 -17.46 4.79
N ILE A 114 7.00 -17.14 4.32
CA ILE A 114 6.00 -18.11 3.85
C ILE A 114 5.82 -17.93 2.33
N SER A 115 5.49 -18.99 1.61
CA SER A 115 5.26 -18.91 0.16
C SER A 115 4.10 -17.96 -0.18
N SER A 116 4.26 -17.15 -1.23
CA SER A 116 3.24 -16.17 -1.63
C SER A 116 1.90 -16.87 -1.94
N ALA A 117 1.90 -18.02 -2.62
CA ALA A 117 0.69 -18.82 -2.87
C ALA A 117 -0.10 -19.22 -1.60
N THR A 118 0.60 -19.57 -0.50
CA THR A 118 -0.05 -19.84 0.78
C THR A 118 -0.68 -18.57 1.33
N ILE A 119 0.04 -17.46 1.33
CA ILE A 119 -0.46 -16.18 1.82
C ILE A 119 -1.66 -15.70 1.00
N LEU A 120 -1.61 -15.82 -0.33
CA LEU A 120 -2.71 -15.44 -1.21
C LEU A 120 -3.99 -16.21 -0.88
N THR A 121 -3.84 -17.52 -0.65
CA THR A 121 -4.95 -18.39 -0.25
C THR A 121 -5.57 -17.91 1.07
N GLU A 122 -4.73 -17.66 2.08
CA GLU A 122 -5.19 -17.24 3.41
C GLU A 122 -5.79 -15.82 3.40
N LEU A 123 -5.20 -14.89 2.65
CA LEU A 123 -5.75 -13.55 2.46
C LEU A 123 -7.11 -13.61 1.77
N THR A 124 -7.26 -14.45 0.74
CA THR A 124 -8.54 -14.65 0.05
C THR A 124 -9.60 -15.23 0.98
N ASN A 125 -9.21 -16.11 1.91
CA ASN A 125 -10.13 -16.71 2.88
C ASN A 125 -10.67 -15.68 3.90
N ILE A 126 -9.88 -14.65 4.23
CA ILE A 126 -10.30 -13.62 5.18
C ILE A 126 -10.84 -12.36 4.50
N ALA A 127 -10.56 -12.17 3.21
CA ALA A 127 -11.08 -11.07 2.41
C ALA A 127 -12.58 -11.25 2.20
N THR A 128 -13.35 -10.81 3.18
CA THR A 128 -14.81 -10.70 3.06
C THR A 128 -15.17 -9.46 2.25
N ASP A 129 -16.42 -9.38 1.76
CA ASP A 129 -16.95 -8.18 1.09
C ASP A 129 -16.87 -6.90 1.96
N LEU A 130 -16.61 -7.04 3.27
CA LEU A 130 -16.42 -5.95 4.22
C LEU A 130 -14.96 -5.48 4.34
N GLU A 131 -14.00 -6.29 3.91
CA GLU A 131 -12.56 -6.01 4.01
C GLU A 131 -11.92 -5.76 2.65
N VAL A 132 -12.71 -5.54 1.59
CA VAL A 132 -12.22 -5.45 0.21
C VAL A 132 -10.99 -4.54 0.15
N LEU A 133 -9.86 -5.19 -0.11
CA LEU A 133 -8.58 -4.58 -0.40
C LEU A 133 -8.70 -3.95 -1.79
N SER A 134 -9.38 -2.81 -1.84
CA SER A 134 -9.47 -1.96 -3.03
C SER A 134 -8.17 -1.21 -3.28
#